data_AF-A0A2Z2MIT5-F1
#
_entry.id   AF-A0A2Z2MIT5-F1
#
_cell.length_a   1.000
_cell.length_b   1.000
_cell.length_c   1.000
_cell.angle_alpha   90.00
_cell.angle_beta   90.00
_cell.angle_gamma   90.00
#
_symmetry.space_group_name_H-M   'P 1'
#
loop_
_entity.id
_entity.type
_entity.pdbx_description
1 polymer ?
#
loop_
_entity_poly.entity_id
_entity_poly.type
_entity_poly.pdbx_seq_one_letter_code
_entity_poly.pdbx_strand_id
1 'polypeptide(L)'
;MKRFFFLFIFVIFAMSNYVSAQVNVYPLTEDFKMIPYPIPPCSQIGKITELYYKVNDTYWIAVAGPIKVECPGVNNISVEILGIKNVTVPQYNLTLTLINATVKTEQKEYEPLGLVTRNITIEYKRYNETYELVTVKIENMKMYWSYALQDYVYPNLTPEYYGFPSNITINLLINRKTGEGYLLDNGIKKYVGVTPLWNPALNPSEYPKLVLRNLRNLINQIKANPWIVENVVQKAKLSNNISESNSLLNSLALNFTEQVMSLQVTYLGRKMYLENSGSLPCFMLPIDGTYLIRTYQTGWQYLPSKIDNMSPDKYVEKVLTDYLKTRNDEELKRLILLGVFHEKVYLPILVDFDDVHNKVTAIDFTLPPSEKSHLLVLPLPKKYAEAFNATYLMLNFVGPHTMTVKYDPSLYTPKEVTSEWIKEGACMGPIKSTLMNGFMNAFLEFEESGMNITALDKIYENVQKNLELCGFNATSATTDNSTQPKNPLLTVSTTSNSQSPAVSGSSISRKKNREGICGPAFLVPLALIPVWMWRKRK
;
A
#
# COMPACT_ATOMS: atom_id res chain seq x y z
N MET A 1 -35.04 28.12 -10.29
CA MET A 1 -33.57 27.93 -10.24
C MET A 1 -33.09 28.25 -8.84
N LYS A 2 -32.88 27.25 -7.98
CA LYS A 2 -32.01 27.28 -6.78
C LYS A 2 -31.90 25.85 -6.25
N ARG A 3 -30.66 25.36 -6.23
CA ARG A 3 -30.25 23.98 -5.94
C ARG A 3 -30.52 23.65 -4.46
N PHE A 4 -31.20 22.54 -4.19
CA PHE A 4 -31.24 21.95 -2.85
C PHE A 4 -29.92 21.21 -2.62
N PHE A 5 -29.15 21.73 -1.67
CA PHE A 5 -27.90 21.15 -1.19
C PHE A 5 -28.23 19.94 -0.32
N PHE A 6 -27.63 18.79 -0.63
CA PHE A 6 -27.56 17.61 0.22
C PHE A 6 -26.99 18.01 1.59
N LEU A 7 -27.75 17.81 2.66
CA LEU A 7 -27.23 17.88 4.03
C LEU A 7 -27.22 16.48 4.63
N PHE A 8 -26.01 15.95 4.75
CA PHE A 8 -25.62 14.79 5.54
C PHE A 8 -26.32 14.77 6.90
N ILE A 9 -26.98 13.66 7.24
CA ILE A 9 -27.28 13.34 8.65
C ILE A 9 -25.99 12.79 9.25
N PHE A 10 -25.13 13.72 9.69
CA PHE A 10 -24.20 13.46 10.77
C PHE A 10 -25.03 13.31 12.05
N VAL A 11 -25.03 12.11 12.63
CA VAL A 11 -25.25 11.97 14.06
C VAL A 11 -24.13 12.78 14.73
N ILE A 12 -24.49 13.91 15.34
CA ILE A 12 -23.61 14.62 16.26
C ILE A 12 -23.45 13.70 17.47
N PHE A 13 -22.51 12.76 17.40
CA PHE A 13 -21.71 12.47 18.57
C PHE A 13 -21.09 13.79 18.98
N ALA A 14 -21.16 14.12 20.26
CA ALA A 14 -20.32 15.16 20.81
C ALA A 14 -18.86 14.84 20.42
N MET A 15 -18.38 15.44 19.33
CA MET A 15 -16.97 15.50 19.02
C MET A 15 -16.39 16.49 20.01
N SER A 16 -16.19 16.02 21.24
CA SER A 16 -15.06 16.50 22.02
C SER A 16 -13.86 16.40 21.09
N ASN A 17 -13.22 17.53 20.82
CA ASN A 17 -11.97 17.65 20.07
C ASN A 17 -11.01 16.50 20.40
N TYR A 18 -11.00 15.47 19.57
CA TYR A 18 -10.04 14.38 19.59
C TYR A 18 -9.69 14.02 18.15
N VAL A 19 -9.34 15.02 17.33
CA VAL A 19 -8.41 14.77 16.22
C VAL A 19 -7.03 14.69 16.84
N SER A 20 -6.78 13.61 17.57
CA SER A 20 -5.48 13.35 18.17
C SER A 20 -4.58 12.70 17.16
N ALA A 21 -3.35 13.21 17.03
CA ALA A 21 -2.19 12.49 16.51
C ALA A 21 -2.28 10.99 16.86
N GLN A 22 -2.41 10.13 15.85
CA GLN A 22 -2.68 8.71 16.00
C GLN A 22 -1.66 7.92 15.19
N VAL A 23 -0.98 6.94 15.80
CA VAL A 23 -0.15 5.98 15.07
C VAL A 23 -0.81 4.62 15.10
N ASN A 24 -1.24 4.13 13.93
CA ASN A 24 -1.69 2.76 13.77
C ASN A 24 -0.49 1.83 13.64
N VAL A 25 -0.56 0.66 14.25
CA VAL A 25 0.51 -0.31 14.30
C VAL A 25 0.01 -1.60 13.68
N TYR A 26 0.75 -2.13 12.71
CA TYR A 26 0.37 -3.28 11.92
C TYR A 26 1.49 -4.33 11.92
N PRO A 27 1.28 -5.53 12.47
CA PRO A 27 2.24 -6.62 12.38
C PRO A 27 2.37 -7.16 10.95
N LEU A 28 3.60 -7.42 10.53
CA LEU A 28 3.93 -7.91 9.19
C LEU A 28 4.76 -9.21 9.25
N THR A 29 4.53 -10.11 8.28
CA THR A 29 5.37 -11.30 8.05
C THR A 29 6.74 -10.93 7.47
N GLU A 30 7.63 -11.91 7.33
CA GLU A 30 8.92 -11.75 6.62
C GLU A 30 8.78 -11.31 5.15
N ASP A 31 7.60 -11.54 4.58
CA ASP A 31 7.20 -11.11 3.23
C ASP A 31 6.53 -9.74 3.18
N PHE A 32 6.56 -8.99 4.29
CA PHE A 32 5.84 -7.72 4.44
C PHE A 32 4.34 -7.82 4.15
N LYS A 33 3.76 -9.02 4.34
CA LYS A 33 2.31 -9.22 4.29
C LYS A 33 1.72 -8.91 5.66
N MET A 34 0.59 -8.23 5.68
CA MET A 34 -0.13 -7.97 6.91
C MET A 34 -0.68 -9.27 7.48
N ILE A 35 -0.59 -9.41 8.80
CA ILE A 35 -1.11 -10.59 9.48
C ILE A 35 -2.58 -10.34 9.82
N PRO A 36 -3.52 -11.11 9.24
CA PRO A 36 -4.92 -11.07 9.63
C PRO A 36 -5.11 -11.68 11.02
N TYR A 37 -5.82 -10.98 11.91
CA TYR A 37 -6.23 -11.54 13.19
C TYR A 37 -7.72 -11.87 13.15
N PRO A 38 -8.11 -13.10 13.52
CA PRO A 38 -9.51 -13.49 13.51
C PRO A 38 -10.29 -12.67 14.54
N ILE A 39 -11.46 -12.20 14.14
CA ILE A 39 -12.42 -11.59 15.06
C ILE A 39 -12.94 -12.67 16.02
N PRO A 40 -13.15 -12.40 17.33
CA PRO A 40 -13.67 -13.41 18.23
C PRO A 40 -15.07 -13.93 17.82
N PRO A 41 -15.42 -15.19 18.10
CA PRO A 41 -16.71 -15.77 17.73
C PRO A 41 -17.93 -14.95 18.20
N CYS A 42 -18.93 -14.80 17.34
CA CYS A 42 -20.15 -14.01 17.57
C CYS A 42 -19.93 -12.53 17.95
N SER A 43 -18.79 -11.95 17.60
CA SER A 43 -18.55 -10.52 17.81
C SER A 43 -19.37 -9.66 16.85
N GLN A 44 -19.77 -8.48 17.30
CA GLN A 44 -20.48 -7.53 16.47
C GLN A 44 -19.48 -6.69 15.66
N ILE A 45 -19.61 -6.74 14.34
CA ILE A 45 -18.77 -6.03 13.36
C ILE A 45 -19.50 -4.86 12.70
N GLY A 46 -20.75 -4.61 13.07
CA GLY A 46 -21.53 -3.56 12.42
C GLY A 46 -22.95 -3.52 12.95
N LYS A 47 -23.71 -2.58 12.40
CA LYS A 47 -25.14 -2.44 12.66
C LYS A 47 -25.86 -2.23 11.34
N ILE A 48 -27.09 -2.70 11.27
CA ILE A 48 -28.03 -2.36 10.21
C ILE A 48 -28.46 -0.91 10.45
N THR A 49 -28.13 -0.01 9.54
CA THR A 49 -28.47 1.43 9.62
C THR A 49 -29.06 1.98 8.32
N GLU A 50 -28.81 1.34 7.18
CA GLU A 50 -29.19 1.88 5.86
C GLU A 50 -30.47 1.29 5.26
N LEU A 51 -31.28 0.57 6.05
CA LEU A 51 -32.59 0.07 5.62
C LEU A 51 -33.70 0.86 6.32
N TYR A 52 -34.19 1.91 5.68
CA TYR A 52 -35.23 2.78 6.23
C TYR A 52 -36.17 3.30 5.15
N TYR A 53 -37.36 3.72 5.58
CA TYR A 53 -38.38 4.39 4.78
C TYR A 53 -38.94 5.58 5.55
N LYS A 54 -38.91 6.75 4.91
CA LYS A 54 -39.48 7.99 5.44
C LYS A 54 -40.95 8.08 5.01
N VAL A 55 -41.87 7.87 5.94
CA VAL A 55 -43.31 7.99 5.67
C VAL A 55 -43.70 9.46 5.52
N ASN A 56 -43.17 10.32 6.40
CA ASN A 56 -43.31 11.78 6.34
C ASN A 56 -42.18 12.46 7.14
N ASP A 57 -42.25 13.77 7.31
CA ASP A 57 -41.21 14.55 8.00
C ASP A 57 -41.06 14.22 9.50
N THR A 58 -42.08 13.65 10.14
CA THR A 58 -42.11 13.36 11.59
C THR A 58 -42.18 11.87 11.92
N TYR A 59 -42.26 10.98 10.93
CA TYR A 59 -42.43 9.53 11.14
C TYR A 59 -41.66 8.68 10.12
N TRP A 60 -40.73 7.85 10.61
CA TRP A 60 -39.90 6.97 9.79
C TRP A 60 -39.99 5.52 10.31
N ILE A 61 -39.77 4.57 9.41
CA ILE A 61 -39.67 3.14 9.71
C ILE A 61 -38.27 2.69 9.33
N ALA A 62 -37.57 1.97 10.19
CA ALA A 62 -36.21 1.51 9.91
C ALA A 62 -35.95 0.12 10.49
N VAL A 63 -35.04 -0.63 9.87
CA VAL A 63 -34.47 -1.84 10.44
C VAL A 63 -33.20 -1.47 11.19
N ALA A 64 -33.04 -1.98 12.41
CA ALA A 64 -31.87 -1.72 13.21
C ALA A 64 -31.43 -2.97 13.98
N GLY A 65 -30.12 -3.11 14.17
CA GLY A 65 -29.56 -4.10 15.08
C GLY A 65 -28.21 -4.66 14.60
N PRO A 66 -27.60 -5.56 15.37
CA PRO A 66 -26.20 -5.92 15.19
C PRO A 66 -25.99 -6.90 14.03
N ILE A 67 -24.85 -6.75 13.36
CA ILE A 67 -24.29 -7.74 12.44
C ILE A 67 -23.17 -8.46 13.20
N LYS A 68 -23.27 -9.78 13.33
CA LYS A 68 -22.35 -10.63 14.07
C LYS A 68 -21.72 -11.69 13.17
N VAL A 69 -20.43 -11.96 13.36
CA VAL A 69 -19.64 -12.89 12.53
C VAL A 69 -19.10 -14.05 13.33
N GLU A 70 -18.63 -15.10 12.64
CA GLU A 70 -18.10 -16.32 13.24
C GLU A 70 -19.01 -16.88 14.35
N CYS A 71 -20.33 -16.87 14.12
CA CYS A 71 -21.28 -17.34 15.12
C CYS A 71 -21.42 -18.87 15.08
N PRO A 72 -21.15 -19.59 16.18
CA PRO A 72 -21.27 -21.05 16.21
C PRO A 72 -22.70 -21.53 15.91
N GLY A 73 -22.84 -22.56 15.07
CA GLY A 73 -24.14 -23.17 14.74
C GLY A 73 -24.99 -22.40 13.73
N VAL A 74 -24.45 -21.34 13.12
CA VAL A 74 -25.04 -20.67 11.96
C VAL A 74 -24.50 -21.32 10.69
N ASN A 75 -25.37 -21.61 9.71
CA ASN A 75 -24.95 -22.01 8.36
C ASN A 75 -25.19 -20.81 7.43
N ASN A 76 -24.14 -20.38 6.72
CA ASN A 76 -24.12 -19.19 5.88
C ASN A 76 -24.50 -17.90 6.66
N ILE A 77 -25.73 -17.43 6.54
CA ILE A 77 -26.23 -16.23 7.21
C ILE A 77 -27.63 -16.50 7.75
N SER A 78 -27.87 -16.09 8.99
CA SER A 78 -29.18 -16.12 9.63
C SER A 78 -29.60 -14.71 10.05
N VAL A 79 -30.89 -14.43 9.91
CA VAL A 79 -31.51 -13.17 10.33
C VAL A 79 -32.60 -13.48 11.34
N GLU A 80 -32.43 -12.95 12.55
CA GLU A 80 -33.38 -13.08 13.65
C GLU A 80 -34.10 -11.75 13.84
N ILE A 81 -35.43 -11.76 13.65
CA ILE A 81 -36.27 -10.60 13.90
C ILE A 81 -36.70 -10.60 15.37
N LEU A 82 -36.33 -9.56 16.11
CA LEU A 82 -36.54 -9.46 17.56
C LEU A 82 -37.79 -8.66 17.95
N GLY A 83 -38.51 -8.12 16.95
CA GLY A 83 -39.75 -7.36 17.15
C GLY A 83 -39.60 -5.87 16.82
N ILE A 84 -40.51 -5.05 17.34
CA ILE A 84 -40.62 -3.63 17.01
C ILE A 84 -40.42 -2.79 18.27
N LYS A 85 -39.71 -1.68 18.15
CA LYS A 85 -39.56 -0.66 19.18
C LYS A 85 -39.83 0.73 18.60
N ASN A 86 -40.74 1.48 19.24
CA ASN A 86 -40.96 2.87 18.90
C ASN A 86 -40.02 3.76 19.72
N VAL A 87 -39.34 4.69 19.04
CA VAL A 87 -38.41 5.64 19.65
C VAL A 87 -38.80 7.03 19.19
N THR A 88 -39.15 7.90 20.12
CA THR A 88 -39.32 9.32 19.84
C THR A 88 -38.00 10.03 20.08
N VAL A 89 -37.57 10.85 19.12
CA VAL A 89 -36.39 11.71 19.19
C VAL A 89 -36.88 13.16 19.30
N PRO A 90 -37.09 13.68 20.53
CA PRO A 90 -37.80 14.94 20.74
C PRO A 90 -37.09 16.14 20.09
N GLN A 91 -35.76 16.08 20.02
CA GLN A 91 -34.92 17.14 19.43
C GLN A 91 -35.20 17.39 17.95
N TYR A 92 -35.73 16.39 17.23
CA TYR A 92 -36.05 16.49 15.80
C TYR A 92 -37.55 16.39 15.52
N ASN A 93 -38.39 16.37 16.56
CA ASN A 93 -39.82 16.08 16.44
C ASN A 93 -40.11 14.83 15.57
N LEU A 94 -39.30 13.78 15.77
CA LEU A 94 -39.27 12.59 14.92
C LEU A 94 -39.64 11.35 15.73
N THR A 95 -40.55 10.53 15.22
CA THR A 95 -40.85 9.20 15.75
C THR A 95 -40.31 8.13 14.79
N LEU A 96 -39.52 7.22 15.34
CA LEU A 96 -38.91 6.10 14.63
C LEU A 96 -39.58 4.80 15.07
N THR A 97 -40.14 4.06 14.12
CA THR A 97 -40.53 2.65 14.32
C THR A 97 -39.35 1.78 13.91
N LEU A 98 -38.62 1.27 14.89
CA LEU A 98 -37.46 0.42 14.68
C LEU A 98 -37.88 -1.05 14.68
N ILE A 99 -37.63 -1.74 13.58
CA ILE A 99 -37.74 -3.19 13.48
C ILE A 99 -36.37 -3.76 13.89
N ASN A 100 -36.31 -4.36 15.08
CA ASN A 100 -35.07 -4.89 15.61
C ASN A 100 -34.75 -6.22 14.93
N ALA A 101 -33.56 -6.32 14.33
CA ALA A 101 -33.07 -7.53 13.70
C ALA A 101 -31.61 -7.79 14.09
N THR A 102 -31.25 -9.06 14.27
CA THR A 102 -29.86 -9.48 14.42
C THR A 102 -29.47 -10.32 13.22
N VAL A 103 -28.38 -9.94 12.56
CA VAL A 103 -27.76 -10.74 11.49
C VAL A 103 -26.61 -11.51 12.11
N LYS A 104 -26.55 -12.82 11.90
CA LYS A 104 -25.43 -13.68 12.30
C LYS A 104 -24.90 -14.39 11.07
N THR A 105 -23.60 -14.45 10.90
CA THR A 105 -22.94 -15.20 9.82
C THR A 105 -21.94 -16.19 10.38
N GLU A 106 -21.72 -17.29 9.66
CA GLU A 106 -20.61 -18.22 9.90
C GLU A 106 -19.28 -17.70 9.36
N GLN A 107 -19.32 -16.65 8.52
CA GLN A 107 -18.17 -16.08 7.86
C GLN A 107 -17.10 -15.71 8.88
N LYS A 108 -15.88 -16.21 8.64
CA LYS A 108 -14.70 -15.78 9.38
C LYS A 108 -14.23 -14.45 8.83
N GLU A 109 -14.17 -13.48 9.71
CA GLU A 109 -13.63 -12.17 9.39
C GLU A 109 -12.28 -11.98 10.04
N TYR A 110 -11.45 -11.25 9.31
CA TYR A 110 -10.12 -10.93 9.72
C TYR A 110 -9.96 -9.43 9.66
N GLU A 111 -9.43 -8.88 10.74
CA GLU A 111 -9.06 -7.49 10.79
C GLU A 111 -7.55 -7.41 11.04
N PRO A 112 -6.86 -6.39 10.52
CA PRO A 112 -5.53 -6.09 10.99
C PRO A 112 -5.59 -5.88 12.50
N LEU A 113 -4.58 -6.32 13.23
CA LEU A 113 -4.46 -5.96 14.63
C LEU A 113 -4.30 -4.43 14.74
N GLY A 114 -5.40 -3.73 15.03
CA GLY A 114 -5.40 -2.30 15.22
C GLY A 114 -4.78 -1.98 16.57
N LEU A 115 -3.51 -1.63 16.58
CA LEU A 115 -2.85 -1.09 17.77
C LEU A 115 -2.60 0.40 17.54
N VAL A 116 -2.87 1.22 18.57
CA VAL A 116 -2.65 2.66 18.52
C VAL A 116 -1.70 3.12 19.60
N THR A 117 -0.85 4.07 19.25
CA THR A 117 -0.02 4.80 20.21
C THR A 117 0.15 6.26 19.80
N ARG A 118 0.52 7.10 20.78
CA ARG A 118 0.95 8.49 20.59
C ARG A 118 2.39 8.73 21.06
N ASN A 119 3.03 7.71 21.61
CA ASN A 119 4.31 7.85 22.30
C ASN A 119 5.36 7.03 21.55
N ILE A 120 5.77 7.55 20.39
CA ILE A 120 6.88 6.99 19.63
C ILE A 120 8.09 7.90 19.78
N THR A 121 9.18 7.35 20.30
CA THR A 121 10.46 8.06 20.38
C THR A 121 11.51 7.31 19.58
N ILE A 122 12.20 8.01 18.69
CA ILE A 122 13.38 7.50 17.99
C ILE A 122 14.59 8.29 18.49
N GLU A 123 15.53 7.63 19.16
CA GLU A 123 16.76 8.24 19.67
C GLU A 123 17.98 7.75 18.89
N TYR A 124 18.77 8.67 18.34
CA TYR A 124 20.05 8.40 17.68
C TYR A 124 21.19 8.78 18.62
N LYS A 125 22.11 7.86 18.89
CA LYS A 125 23.30 8.08 19.73
C LYS A 125 24.54 7.54 19.05
N ARG A 126 25.68 8.23 19.20
CA ARG A 126 26.95 7.66 18.76
C ARG A 126 27.30 6.43 19.59
N TYR A 127 27.49 5.29 18.93
CA TYR A 127 27.96 4.08 19.61
C TYR A 127 29.48 3.97 19.56
N ASN A 128 30.06 4.18 18.38
CA ASN A 128 31.50 4.32 18.17
C ASN A 128 31.77 5.14 16.90
N GLU A 129 32.97 5.05 16.32
CA GLU A 129 33.32 5.79 15.10
C GLU A 129 32.56 5.31 13.87
N THR A 130 32.25 4.01 13.80
CA THR A 130 31.65 3.35 12.64
C THR A 130 30.13 3.21 12.75
N TYR A 131 29.60 3.10 13.97
CA TYR A 131 28.21 2.74 14.22
C TYR A 131 27.47 3.79 15.05
N GLU A 132 26.20 3.96 14.72
CA GLU A 132 25.20 4.68 15.49
C GLU A 132 24.25 3.67 16.14
N LEU A 133 23.85 3.95 17.38
CA LEU A 133 22.79 3.22 18.07
C LEU A 133 21.49 3.99 17.91
N VAL A 134 20.52 3.35 17.27
CA VAL A 134 19.16 3.88 17.11
C VAL A 134 18.21 3.08 18.00
N THR A 135 17.56 3.77 18.93
CA THR A 135 16.58 3.20 19.85
C THR A 135 15.20 3.69 19.48
N VAL A 136 14.31 2.79 19.08
CA VAL A 136 12.90 3.10 18.85
C VAL A 136 12.10 2.58 20.04
N LYS A 137 11.37 3.48 20.70
CA LYS A 137 10.45 3.15 21.79
C LYS A 137 9.03 3.45 21.34
N ILE A 138 8.15 2.48 21.49
CA ILE A 138 6.73 2.60 21.25
C ILE A 138 6.06 2.30 22.58
N GLU A 139 5.51 3.33 23.21
CA GLU A 139 5.00 3.24 24.57
C GLU A 139 3.48 3.43 24.62
N ASN A 140 2.83 2.88 25.65
CA ASN A 140 1.41 3.05 25.91
C ASN A 140 0.51 2.66 24.72
N MET A 141 0.85 1.58 24.02
CA MET A 141 -0.02 1.05 22.97
C MET A 141 -1.35 0.60 23.58
N LYS A 142 -2.42 0.80 22.81
CA LYS A 142 -3.77 0.35 23.12
C LYS A 142 -4.33 -0.39 21.92
N MET A 143 -5.22 -1.34 22.18
CA MET A 143 -6.09 -1.85 21.12
C MET A 143 -6.91 -0.69 20.58
N TYR A 144 -7.04 -0.62 19.26
CA TYR A 144 -7.69 0.43 18.51
C TYR A 144 -8.53 -0.18 17.39
N TRP A 145 -9.57 0.55 17.02
CA TRP A 145 -10.55 0.08 16.05
C TRP A 145 -10.36 0.90 14.77
N SER A 146 -9.88 0.27 13.69
CA SER A 146 -9.80 0.97 12.41
C SER A 146 -11.20 1.32 11.90
N TYR A 147 -11.31 2.50 11.29
CA TYR A 147 -12.44 3.04 10.52
C TYR A 147 -13.75 2.24 10.56
N ALA A 148 -14.72 2.78 11.32
CA ALA A 148 -16.14 2.43 11.36
C ALA A 148 -16.59 1.21 12.20
N LEU A 149 -15.71 0.58 12.98
CA LEU A 149 -16.11 -0.42 13.97
C LEU A 149 -16.20 0.20 15.36
N GLN A 150 -17.42 0.32 15.89
CA GLN A 150 -17.70 0.70 17.28
C GLN A 150 -17.29 -0.42 18.26
N ASP A 151 -17.30 -0.11 19.56
CA ASP A 151 -16.77 -0.74 20.78
C ASP A 151 -16.85 -2.25 21.02
N TYR A 152 -17.20 -3.05 20.02
CA TYR A 152 -17.80 -4.36 20.23
C TYR A 152 -16.88 -5.55 19.94
N VAL A 153 -15.76 -5.36 19.23
CA VAL A 153 -14.85 -6.47 18.86
C VAL A 153 -13.80 -6.73 19.94
N TYR A 154 -13.22 -5.67 20.51
CA TYR A 154 -12.24 -5.74 21.59
C TYR A 154 -12.69 -4.83 22.74
N PRO A 155 -13.53 -5.31 23.67
CA PRO A 155 -14.08 -4.49 24.75
C PRO A 155 -13.01 -4.03 25.74
N ASN A 156 -11.92 -4.79 25.86
CA ASN A 156 -10.73 -4.36 26.59
C ASN A 156 -9.76 -3.65 25.62
N LEU A 157 -9.33 -2.44 25.96
CA LEU A 157 -8.36 -1.68 25.16
C LEU A 157 -6.90 -1.99 25.54
N THR A 158 -6.67 -2.76 26.60
CA THR A 158 -5.33 -3.14 27.06
C THR A 158 -4.78 -4.29 26.18
N PRO A 159 -3.67 -4.08 25.43
CA PRO A 159 -3.11 -5.10 24.54
C PRO A 159 -2.76 -6.41 25.24
N GLU A 160 -2.29 -6.33 26.49
CA GLU A 160 -1.87 -7.50 27.28
C GLU A 160 -2.97 -8.52 27.50
N TYR A 161 -4.22 -8.07 27.52
CA TYR A 161 -5.38 -8.97 27.67
C TYR A 161 -5.46 -9.97 26.52
N TYR A 162 -4.96 -9.61 25.33
CA TYR A 162 -4.93 -10.46 24.14
C TYR A 162 -3.52 -11.03 23.86
N GLY A 163 -2.59 -10.91 24.82
CA GLY A 163 -1.22 -11.40 24.68
C GLY A 163 -0.27 -10.46 23.93
N PHE A 164 -0.70 -9.24 23.58
CA PHE A 164 0.14 -8.25 22.91
C PHE A 164 0.83 -7.32 23.92
N PRO A 165 2.06 -6.87 23.65
CA PRO A 165 2.74 -5.90 24.51
C PRO A 165 2.10 -4.51 24.41
N SER A 166 2.01 -3.74 25.52
CA SER A 166 1.74 -2.29 25.48
C SER A 166 2.98 -1.45 25.17
N ASN A 167 4.17 -2.00 25.39
CA ASN A 167 5.44 -1.29 25.22
C ASN A 167 6.43 -2.14 24.40
N ILE A 168 6.97 -1.55 23.35
CA ILE A 168 8.01 -2.16 22.49
C ILE A 168 9.25 -1.28 22.52
N THR A 169 10.42 -1.90 22.68
CA THR A 169 11.72 -1.23 22.49
C THR A 169 12.54 -2.00 21.45
N ILE A 170 13.00 -1.29 20.42
CA ILE A 170 13.79 -1.84 19.33
C ILE A 170 15.13 -1.10 19.33
N ASN A 171 16.21 -1.86 19.43
CA ASN A 171 17.57 -1.32 19.41
C ASN A 171 18.28 -1.76 18.14
N LEU A 172 18.74 -0.81 17.35
CA LEU A 172 19.42 -1.04 16.08
C LEU A 172 20.81 -0.44 16.12
N LEU A 173 21.81 -1.23 15.75
CA LEU A 173 23.16 -0.75 15.51
C LEU A 173 23.36 -0.57 14.01
N ILE A 174 23.54 0.66 13.54
CA ILE A 174 23.56 1.02 12.13
C ILE A 174 24.96 1.50 11.73
N ASN A 175 25.52 0.94 10.66
CA ASN A 175 26.79 1.41 10.11
C ASN A 175 26.60 2.76 9.41
N ARG A 176 27.35 3.78 9.82
CA ARG A 176 27.23 5.15 9.30
C ARG A 176 27.58 5.26 7.81
N LYS A 177 28.51 4.43 7.33
CA LYS A 177 28.98 4.46 5.94
C LYS A 177 28.13 3.61 5.00
N THR A 178 27.57 2.49 5.47
CA THR A 178 26.84 1.54 4.61
C THR A 178 25.34 1.45 4.90
N GLY A 179 24.88 1.99 6.02
CA GLY A 179 23.50 1.88 6.50
C GLY A 179 22.98 0.51 6.83
N GLU A 180 23.84 -0.50 6.74
CA GLU A 180 23.56 -1.82 7.24
C GLU A 180 23.29 -1.77 8.74
N GLY A 181 22.10 -2.22 9.11
CA GLY A 181 21.65 -2.31 10.47
C GLY A 181 21.72 -3.72 11.01
N TYR A 182 21.83 -3.76 12.33
CA TYR A 182 21.76 -4.98 13.11
C TYR A 182 20.81 -4.77 14.28
N LEU A 183 19.82 -5.63 14.40
CA LEU A 183 18.93 -5.68 15.55
C LEU A 183 19.70 -6.25 16.74
N LEU A 184 19.67 -5.54 17.86
CA LEU A 184 20.21 -5.99 19.13
C LEU A 184 19.09 -6.64 19.93
N ASP A 185 19.18 -7.95 20.12
CA ASP A 185 18.16 -8.77 20.78
C ASP A 185 18.81 -9.65 21.85
N ASN A 186 18.62 -9.30 23.12
CA ASN A 186 19.13 -10.03 24.28
C ASN A 186 20.63 -10.41 24.20
N GLY A 187 21.47 -9.47 23.78
CA GLY A 187 22.92 -9.67 23.66
C GLY A 187 23.36 -10.32 22.34
N ILE A 188 22.42 -10.68 21.46
CA ILE A 188 22.69 -11.19 20.11
C ILE A 188 22.52 -10.06 19.10
N LYS A 189 23.45 -9.99 18.14
CA LYS A 189 23.41 -9.07 17.01
C LYS A 189 22.88 -9.80 15.78
N LYS A 190 21.67 -9.47 15.33
CA LYS A 190 21.03 -10.05 14.13
C LYS A 190 21.11 -9.08 12.96
N TYR A 191 21.72 -9.47 11.85
CA TYR A 191 21.72 -8.64 10.64
C TYR A 191 20.31 -8.46 10.10
N VAL A 192 19.95 -7.22 9.76
CA VAL A 192 18.63 -6.88 9.21
C VAL A 192 18.73 -6.13 7.88
N GLY A 193 19.89 -6.09 7.24
CA GLY A 193 20.10 -5.30 6.01
C GLY A 193 20.06 -3.80 6.27
N VAL A 194 19.89 -3.00 5.22
CA VAL A 194 19.76 -1.54 5.37
C VAL A 194 18.43 -1.23 6.07
N THR A 195 18.44 -0.30 7.02
CA THR A 195 17.24 0.05 7.79
C THR A 195 16.60 1.33 7.27
N PRO A 196 15.27 1.51 7.39
CA PRO A 196 14.62 2.75 7.00
C PRO A 196 15.00 3.95 7.89
N LEU A 197 15.89 3.80 8.85
CA LEU A 197 16.34 4.88 9.72
C LEU A 197 17.63 5.54 9.22
N TRP A 198 18.28 4.97 8.21
CA TRP A 198 19.54 5.46 7.65
C TRP A 198 19.84 4.86 6.28
N ASN A 199 20.35 5.64 5.33
CA ASN A 199 20.85 5.10 4.06
C ASN A 199 22.11 5.84 3.56
N PRO A 200 23.16 5.10 3.16
CA PRO A 200 24.39 5.70 2.65
C PRO A 200 24.26 6.32 1.25
N ALA A 201 23.27 5.93 0.44
CA ALA A 201 22.97 6.54 -0.85
C ALA A 201 22.37 7.95 -0.72
N LEU A 202 22.24 8.46 0.51
CA LEU A 202 21.62 9.74 0.83
C LEU A 202 22.57 10.92 0.88
N ASN A 203 23.78 10.79 0.34
CA ASN A 203 24.52 11.99 0.01
C ASN A 203 23.72 12.71 -1.07
N PRO A 204 23.10 13.87 -0.78
CA PRO A 204 22.24 14.55 -1.75
C PRO A 204 23.00 14.72 -3.08
N SER A 205 24.27 15.15 -2.99
CA SER A 205 25.14 15.39 -4.15
C SER A 205 25.39 14.18 -5.07
N GLU A 206 25.10 12.95 -4.63
CA GLU A 206 25.21 11.74 -5.44
C GLU A 206 23.93 11.41 -6.20
N TYR A 207 22.75 11.84 -5.72
CA TYR A 207 21.46 11.53 -6.35
C TYR A 207 21.37 12.04 -7.81
N PRO A 208 21.75 13.31 -8.13
CA PRO A 208 21.80 13.77 -9.52
C PRO A 208 22.72 12.96 -10.43
N LYS A 209 23.86 12.49 -9.92
CA LYS A 209 24.80 11.67 -10.69
C LYS A 209 24.19 10.30 -11.00
N LEU A 210 23.44 9.74 -10.06
CA LEU A 210 22.72 8.48 -10.25
C LEU A 210 21.59 8.63 -11.27
N VAL A 211 20.84 9.74 -11.25
CA VAL A 211 19.82 10.05 -12.26
C VAL A 211 20.43 10.03 -13.67
N LEU A 212 21.56 10.72 -13.89
CA LEU A 212 22.23 10.69 -15.20
C LEU A 212 22.74 9.30 -15.58
N ARG A 213 23.33 8.58 -14.63
CA ARG A 213 23.81 7.22 -14.89
C ARG A 213 22.66 6.28 -15.28
N ASN A 214 21.54 6.36 -14.58
CA ASN A 214 20.35 5.56 -14.87
C ASN A 214 19.76 5.93 -16.23
N LEU A 215 19.67 7.23 -16.56
CA LEU A 215 19.25 7.70 -17.87
C LEU A 215 20.13 7.15 -18.99
N ARG A 216 21.45 7.22 -18.82
CA ARG A 216 22.39 6.68 -19.82
C ARG A 216 22.23 5.17 -19.98
N ASN A 217 22.06 4.44 -18.87
CA ASN A 217 21.84 3.00 -18.90
C ASN A 217 20.53 2.65 -19.62
N LEU A 218 19.43 3.35 -19.31
CA LEU A 218 18.14 3.14 -19.96
C LEU A 218 18.20 3.45 -21.46
N ILE A 219 18.81 4.57 -21.84
CA ILE A 219 19.03 4.91 -23.25
C ILE A 219 19.82 3.81 -23.97
N ASN A 220 20.90 3.30 -23.37
CA ASN A 220 21.68 2.22 -23.96
C ASN A 220 20.88 0.91 -24.06
N GLN A 221 20.04 0.59 -23.08
CA GLN A 221 19.14 -0.56 -23.11
C GLN A 221 18.12 -0.45 -24.25
N ILE A 222 17.52 0.73 -24.42
CA ILE A 222 16.59 0.99 -25.53
C ILE A 222 17.31 0.87 -26.87
N LYS A 223 18.52 1.43 -27.02
CA LYS A 223 19.30 1.31 -28.27
C LYS A 223 19.67 -0.14 -28.59
N ALA A 224 20.00 -0.93 -27.58
CA ALA A 224 20.33 -2.34 -27.74
C ALA A 224 19.11 -3.21 -28.07
N ASN A 225 17.92 -2.82 -27.61
CA ASN A 225 16.67 -3.51 -27.88
C ASN A 225 15.50 -2.51 -28.08
N PRO A 226 15.37 -1.89 -29.26
CA PRO A 226 14.32 -0.90 -29.54
C PRO A 226 12.90 -1.47 -29.46
N TRP A 227 12.77 -2.80 -29.55
CA TRP A 227 11.51 -3.52 -29.57
C TRP A 227 10.62 -3.25 -28.34
N ILE A 228 11.26 -2.95 -27.20
CA ILE A 228 10.55 -2.62 -25.94
C ILE A 228 9.67 -1.37 -26.06
N VAL A 229 10.05 -0.43 -26.93
CA VAL A 229 9.27 0.78 -27.22
C VAL A 229 8.40 0.59 -28.45
N GLU A 230 8.96 0.00 -29.52
CA GLU A 230 8.24 -0.25 -30.78
C GLU A 230 6.91 -0.97 -30.57
N ASN A 231 6.89 -2.02 -29.76
CA ASN A 231 5.67 -2.79 -29.51
C ASN A 231 4.55 -1.93 -28.91
N VAL A 232 4.89 -1.05 -27.96
CA VAL A 232 3.91 -0.17 -27.31
C VAL A 232 3.46 0.94 -28.26
N VAL A 233 4.40 1.55 -28.99
CA VAL A 233 4.10 2.61 -29.97
C VAL A 233 3.23 2.09 -31.10
N GLN A 234 3.53 0.90 -31.65
CA GLN A 234 2.71 0.27 -32.68
C GLN A 234 1.30 -0.05 -32.17
N LYS A 235 1.17 -0.57 -30.94
CA LYS A 235 -0.14 -0.76 -30.30
C LYS A 235 -0.91 0.55 -30.14
N ALA A 236 -0.24 1.63 -29.75
CA ALA A 236 -0.84 2.95 -29.63
C ALA A 236 -1.33 3.46 -31.00
N LYS A 237 -0.51 3.34 -32.06
CA LYS A 237 -0.88 3.70 -33.44
C LYS A 237 -2.06 2.89 -34.00
N LEU A 238 -2.16 1.61 -33.62
CA LEU A 238 -3.24 0.71 -34.03
C LEU A 238 -4.51 0.85 -33.18
N SER A 239 -4.46 1.58 -32.06
CA SER A 239 -5.66 1.86 -31.28
C SER A 239 -6.54 2.85 -32.02
N ASN A 240 -7.81 2.50 -32.19
CA ASN A 240 -8.82 3.37 -32.78
C ASN A 240 -9.29 4.48 -31.82
N ASN A 241 -8.71 4.56 -30.62
CA ASN A 241 -9.09 5.49 -29.56
C ASN A 241 -7.88 6.33 -29.13
N ILE A 242 -7.95 7.65 -29.40
CA ILE A 242 -6.91 8.61 -29.03
C ILE A 242 -6.62 8.55 -27.51
N SER A 243 -7.63 8.34 -26.69
CA SER A 243 -7.48 8.23 -25.23
C SER A 243 -6.64 7.00 -24.85
N GLU A 244 -6.91 5.85 -25.49
CA GLU A 244 -6.18 4.60 -25.25
C GLU A 244 -4.74 4.69 -25.78
N SER A 245 -4.55 5.25 -26.97
CA SER A 245 -3.21 5.54 -27.53
C SER A 245 -2.38 6.41 -26.58
N ASN A 246 -2.95 7.53 -26.12
CA ASN A 246 -2.26 8.43 -25.19
C ASN A 246 -1.99 7.75 -23.85
N SER A 247 -2.92 6.93 -23.35
CA SER A 247 -2.73 6.16 -22.12
C SER A 247 -1.54 5.19 -22.22
N LEU A 248 -1.40 4.47 -23.33
CA LEU A 248 -0.28 3.55 -23.56
C LEU A 248 1.08 4.27 -23.59
N LEU A 249 1.17 5.37 -24.35
CA LEU A 249 2.41 6.13 -24.47
C LEU A 249 2.79 6.82 -23.16
N ASN A 250 1.81 7.45 -22.49
CA ASN A 250 2.02 8.07 -21.18
C ASN A 250 2.49 7.03 -20.15
N SER A 251 1.89 5.84 -20.14
CA SER A 251 2.29 4.77 -19.21
C SER A 251 3.73 4.32 -19.44
N LEU A 252 4.17 4.24 -20.70
CA LEU A 252 5.56 3.91 -21.03
C LEU A 252 6.53 5.01 -20.63
N ALA A 253 6.21 6.27 -20.93
CA ALA A 253 7.04 7.42 -20.60
C ALA A 253 7.18 7.61 -19.08
N LEU A 254 6.09 7.37 -18.34
CA LEU A 254 6.09 7.39 -16.88
C LEU A 254 7.01 6.30 -16.33
N ASN A 255 6.86 5.05 -16.78
CA ASN A 255 7.71 3.94 -16.36
C ASN A 255 9.20 4.22 -16.63
N PHE A 256 9.54 4.77 -17.80
CA PHE A 256 10.94 5.13 -18.12
C PHE A 256 11.44 6.29 -17.25
N THR A 257 10.61 7.30 -17.00
CA THR A 257 10.94 8.41 -16.10
C THR A 257 11.21 7.89 -14.68
N GLU A 258 10.38 6.97 -14.18
CA GLU A 258 10.55 6.35 -12.87
C GLU A 258 11.79 5.47 -12.80
N GLN A 259 12.13 4.71 -13.84
CA GLN A 259 13.37 3.94 -13.86
C GLN A 259 14.63 4.83 -13.76
N VAL A 260 14.53 6.06 -14.26
CA VAL A 260 15.62 7.05 -14.19
C VAL A 260 15.66 7.74 -12.83
N MET A 261 14.51 8.21 -12.35
CA MET A 261 14.39 9.02 -11.13
C MET A 261 14.40 8.17 -9.86
N SER A 262 13.92 6.93 -9.89
CA SER A 262 13.75 6.11 -8.69
C SER A 262 14.96 5.21 -8.46
N LEU A 263 15.56 5.29 -7.26
CA LEU A 263 16.68 4.42 -6.89
C LEU A 263 16.17 3.20 -6.15
N GLN A 264 16.45 2.01 -6.68
CA GLN A 264 16.19 0.77 -5.96
C GLN A 264 17.21 0.57 -4.85
N VAL A 265 16.74 0.41 -3.63
CA VAL A 265 17.56 0.17 -2.44
C VAL A 265 16.99 -1.03 -1.69
N THR A 266 17.86 -1.87 -1.14
CA THR A 266 17.42 -3.05 -0.36
C THR A 266 17.32 -2.70 1.12
N TYR A 267 16.10 -2.54 1.62
CA TYR A 267 15.80 -2.29 3.03
C TYR A 267 15.15 -3.48 3.69
N LEU A 268 15.67 -3.90 4.84
CA LEU A 268 15.10 -5.02 5.59
C LEU A 268 14.91 -6.28 4.72
N GLY A 269 15.83 -6.50 3.77
CA GLY A 269 15.77 -7.60 2.80
C GLY A 269 14.82 -7.41 1.61
N ARG A 270 14.20 -6.23 1.44
CA ARG A 270 13.24 -5.92 0.37
C ARG A 270 13.65 -4.74 -0.47
N LYS A 271 13.36 -4.78 -1.77
CA LYS A 271 13.62 -3.66 -2.68
C LYS A 271 12.59 -2.57 -2.47
N MET A 272 13.03 -1.40 -2.02
CA MET A 272 12.25 -0.17 -1.99
C MET A 272 12.78 0.79 -3.06
N TYR A 273 11.92 1.70 -3.49
CA TYR A 273 12.22 2.76 -4.43
C TYR A 273 12.38 4.06 -3.65
N LEU A 274 13.54 4.70 -3.78
CA LEU A 274 13.74 6.07 -3.33
C LEU A 274 13.32 7.02 -4.44
N GLU A 275 12.30 7.82 -4.20
CA GLU A 275 11.90 8.89 -5.09
C GLU A 275 12.13 10.25 -4.43
N ASN A 276 12.71 11.20 -5.17
CA ASN A 276 12.84 12.58 -4.74
C ASN A 276 12.16 13.52 -5.74
N SER A 277 10.83 13.51 -5.79
CA SER A 277 10.03 14.47 -6.58
C SER A 277 9.47 15.63 -5.75
N GLY A 278 9.61 15.56 -4.42
CA GLY A 278 9.14 16.55 -3.45
C GLY A 278 10.27 17.28 -2.72
N SER A 279 9.96 17.85 -1.55
CA SER A 279 10.94 18.60 -0.73
C SER A 279 11.95 17.70 -0.02
N LEU A 280 11.57 16.44 0.23
CA LEU A 280 12.39 15.42 0.86
C LEU A 280 12.20 14.11 0.09
N PRO A 281 13.23 13.26 0.04
CA PRO A 281 13.12 11.96 -0.59
C PRO A 281 12.26 11.02 0.27
N CYS A 282 11.50 10.17 -0.41
CA CYS A 282 10.55 9.23 0.16
C CYS A 282 10.90 7.81 -0.29
N PHE A 283 10.81 6.82 0.60
CA PHE A 283 10.92 5.41 0.20
C PHE A 283 9.56 4.77 0.04
N MET A 284 9.40 4.15 -1.11
CA MET A 284 8.20 3.43 -1.51
C MET A 284 8.49 1.94 -1.61
N LEU A 285 7.59 1.14 -1.06
CA LEU A 285 7.60 -0.31 -1.23
C LEU A 285 6.28 -0.73 -1.88
N PRO A 286 6.32 -1.44 -3.02
CA PRO A 286 5.14 -2.13 -3.51
C PRO A 286 4.85 -3.32 -2.61
N ILE A 287 3.62 -3.41 -2.09
CA ILE A 287 3.13 -4.63 -1.44
C ILE A 287 2.17 -5.35 -2.37
N ASP A 288 2.22 -6.68 -2.33
CA ASP A 288 1.18 -7.50 -2.92
C ASP A 288 -0.12 -7.25 -2.16
N GLY A 289 -1.21 -7.05 -2.89
CA GLY A 289 -2.53 -6.87 -2.30
C GLY A 289 -2.90 -8.07 -1.44
N THR A 290 -2.77 -7.96 -0.12
CA THR A 290 -3.36 -8.92 0.82
C THR A 290 -4.78 -8.46 1.11
N TYR A 291 -5.71 -9.37 0.89
CA TYR A 291 -7.12 -9.08 0.80
C TYR A 291 -7.84 -9.59 2.04
N LEU A 292 -8.30 -8.68 2.89
CA LEU A 292 -9.15 -9.03 4.03
C LEU A 292 -10.61 -9.07 3.58
N ILE A 293 -11.33 -10.11 3.98
CA ILE A 293 -12.76 -10.25 3.75
C ILE A 293 -13.50 -9.62 4.91
N ARG A 294 -14.37 -8.66 4.61
CA ARG A 294 -15.28 -8.02 5.56
C ARG A 294 -16.72 -8.12 5.07
N THR A 295 -17.65 -8.46 5.96
CA THR A 295 -19.10 -8.32 5.76
C THR A 295 -19.51 -6.91 6.17
N TYR A 296 -20.28 -6.23 5.34
CA TYR A 296 -20.80 -4.91 5.67
C TYR A 296 -22.11 -4.65 4.93
N GLN A 297 -22.90 -3.73 5.48
CA GLN A 297 -24.10 -3.25 4.82
C GLN A 297 -23.72 -2.29 3.70
N THR A 298 -24.14 -2.59 2.46
CA THR A 298 -23.94 -1.67 1.33
C THR A 298 -24.99 -0.58 1.28
N GLY A 299 -26.20 -0.86 1.76
CA GLY A 299 -27.32 0.07 1.76
C GLY A 299 -28.29 -0.13 0.61
N TRP A 300 -29.45 0.54 0.69
CA TRP A 300 -30.53 0.38 -0.27
C TRP A 300 -30.13 0.80 -1.70
N GLN A 301 -29.18 1.73 -1.84
CA GLN A 301 -28.67 2.22 -3.13
C GLN A 301 -27.87 1.18 -3.93
N TYR A 302 -27.41 0.10 -3.31
CA TYR A 302 -26.70 -1.01 -3.99
C TYR A 302 -27.56 -2.25 -4.17
N LEU A 303 -28.84 -2.20 -3.77
CA LEU A 303 -29.80 -3.22 -4.14
C LEU A 303 -29.94 -3.29 -5.68
N PRO A 304 -30.26 -4.47 -6.24
CA PRO A 304 -30.54 -4.60 -7.67
C PRO A 304 -31.51 -3.53 -8.16
N SER A 305 -31.22 -2.91 -9.31
CA SER A 305 -32.00 -1.79 -9.86
C SER A 305 -33.49 -2.09 -10.07
N LYS A 306 -33.84 -3.38 -10.14
CA LYS A 306 -35.21 -3.88 -10.00
C LYS A 306 -35.25 -5.12 -9.12
N ILE A 307 -36.12 -5.13 -8.12
CA ILE A 307 -36.47 -6.32 -7.32
C ILE A 307 -37.97 -6.51 -7.47
N ASP A 308 -38.40 -7.68 -7.94
CA ASP A 308 -39.81 -8.02 -8.19
C ASP A 308 -40.54 -6.95 -9.03
N ASN A 309 -39.86 -6.43 -10.06
CA ASN A 309 -40.31 -5.33 -10.95
C ASN A 309 -40.54 -3.97 -10.27
N MET A 310 -40.04 -3.77 -9.05
CA MET A 310 -40.08 -2.48 -8.33
C MET A 310 -38.68 -1.87 -8.25
N SER A 311 -38.62 -0.53 -8.14
CA SER A 311 -37.38 0.15 -7.78
C SER A 311 -37.01 -0.15 -6.31
N PRO A 312 -35.72 -0.12 -5.94
CA PRO A 312 -35.25 -0.44 -4.58
C PRO A 312 -35.99 0.30 -3.45
N ASP A 313 -36.25 1.59 -3.63
CA ASP A 313 -36.97 2.45 -2.70
C ASP A 313 -38.40 1.97 -2.45
N LYS A 314 -39.13 1.65 -3.52
CA LYS A 314 -40.50 1.12 -3.44
C LYS A 314 -40.54 -0.28 -2.84
N TYR A 315 -39.54 -1.10 -3.14
CA TYR A 315 -39.41 -2.42 -2.56
C TYR A 315 -39.17 -2.34 -1.05
N VAL A 316 -38.24 -1.49 -0.60
CA VAL A 316 -38.00 -1.22 0.83
C VAL A 316 -39.28 -0.72 1.52
N GLU A 317 -39.95 0.29 0.94
CA GLU A 317 -41.23 0.81 1.45
C GLU A 317 -42.26 -0.29 1.65
N LYS A 318 -42.49 -1.11 0.61
CA LYS A 318 -43.44 -2.21 0.62
C LYS A 318 -43.11 -3.19 1.73
N VAL A 319 -41.89 -3.70 1.78
CA VAL A 319 -41.49 -4.74 2.74
C VAL A 319 -41.58 -4.25 4.18
N LEU A 320 -41.12 -3.02 4.46
CA LEU A 320 -41.21 -2.46 5.82
C LEU A 320 -42.65 -2.23 6.24
N THR A 321 -43.50 -1.72 5.35
CA THR A 321 -44.93 -1.49 5.63
C THR A 321 -45.70 -2.78 5.79
N ASP A 322 -45.44 -3.77 4.93
CA ASP A 322 -46.08 -5.09 4.96
C ASP A 322 -45.72 -5.82 6.26
N TYR A 323 -44.47 -5.75 6.71
CA TYR A 323 -44.06 -6.33 7.99
C TYR A 323 -44.84 -5.73 9.17
N LEU A 324 -45.05 -4.41 9.20
CA LEU A 324 -45.85 -3.76 10.26
C LEU A 324 -47.32 -4.20 10.25
N LYS A 325 -47.88 -4.46 9.07
CA LYS A 325 -49.30 -4.84 8.90
C LYS A 325 -49.56 -6.33 9.10
N THR A 326 -48.67 -7.17 8.59
CA THR A 326 -48.93 -8.61 8.37
C THR A 326 -47.95 -9.53 9.08
N ARG A 327 -46.87 -8.99 9.69
CA ARG A 327 -45.78 -9.79 10.30
C ARG A 327 -45.16 -10.78 9.32
N ASN A 328 -44.96 -10.34 8.07
CA ASN A 328 -44.26 -11.13 7.06
C ASN A 328 -42.74 -11.11 7.32
N ASP A 329 -42.29 -11.99 8.22
CA ASP A 329 -40.88 -12.12 8.60
C ASP A 329 -40.00 -12.55 7.41
N GLU A 330 -40.49 -13.42 6.53
CA GLU A 330 -39.71 -14.00 5.44
C GLU A 330 -39.26 -12.94 4.44
N GLU A 331 -40.17 -12.05 4.03
CA GLU A 331 -39.84 -10.99 3.07
C GLU A 331 -38.92 -9.92 3.70
N LEU A 332 -39.08 -9.64 5.00
CA LEU A 332 -38.17 -8.76 5.72
C LEU A 332 -36.75 -9.35 5.82
N LYS A 333 -36.62 -10.64 6.12
CA LYS A 333 -35.31 -11.33 6.13
C LYS A 333 -34.66 -11.27 4.75
N ARG A 334 -35.42 -11.49 3.67
CA ARG A 334 -34.92 -11.36 2.29
C ARG A 334 -34.35 -9.97 2.02
N LEU A 335 -35.07 -8.90 2.41
CA LEU A 335 -34.57 -7.53 2.26
C LEU A 335 -33.27 -7.29 3.05
N ILE A 336 -33.20 -7.76 4.30
CA ILE A 336 -32.00 -7.61 5.14
C ILE A 336 -30.80 -8.31 4.51
N LEU A 337 -30.97 -9.54 4.02
CA LEU A 337 -29.91 -10.30 3.37
C LEU A 337 -29.37 -9.59 2.11
N LEU A 338 -30.26 -9.03 1.28
CA LEU A 338 -29.86 -8.29 0.08
C LEU A 338 -29.05 -7.02 0.39
N GLY A 339 -29.31 -6.36 1.52
CA GLY A 339 -28.63 -5.12 1.89
C GLY A 339 -27.35 -5.29 2.73
N VAL A 340 -27.13 -6.48 3.31
CA VAL A 340 -26.06 -6.73 4.31
C VAL A 340 -24.90 -7.58 3.75
N PHE A 341 -25.07 -8.21 2.58
CA PHE A 341 -24.09 -9.17 2.07
C PHE A 341 -23.25 -8.62 0.91
N HIS A 342 -22.15 -7.94 1.24
CA HIS A 342 -21.07 -7.72 0.28
C HIS A 342 -19.74 -8.05 0.93
N GLU A 343 -18.99 -8.93 0.29
CA GLU A 343 -17.60 -9.20 0.61
C GLU A 343 -16.76 -8.08 0.00
N LYS A 344 -16.22 -7.19 0.83
CA LYS A 344 -15.17 -6.29 0.36
C LYS A 344 -13.84 -6.86 0.76
N VAL A 345 -13.08 -7.14 -0.28
CA VAL A 345 -11.65 -7.32 -0.23
C VAL A 345 -11.02 -5.93 -0.08
N TYR A 346 -10.37 -5.66 1.04
CA TYR A 346 -9.73 -4.36 1.26
C TYR A 346 -8.28 -4.48 1.73
N LEU A 347 -7.48 -3.51 1.30
CA LEU A 347 -6.17 -3.21 1.87
C LEU A 347 -6.39 -2.10 2.90
N PRO A 348 -6.04 -2.29 4.17
CA PRO A 348 -6.07 -1.20 5.13
C PRO A 348 -5.20 -0.06 4.59
N ILE A 349 -5.86 1.10 4.50
CA ILE A 349 -5.42 2.41 4.01
C ILE A 349 -3.89 2.56 3.94
N LEU A 350 -3.37 2.25 2.76
CA LEU A 350 -1.95 2.38 2.37
C LEU A 350 -1.88 2.67 0.87
N VAL A 351 -2.73 3.56 0.35
CA VAL A 351 -2.83 3.76 -1.09
C VAL A 351 -2.66 5.23 -1.43
N ASP A 352 -1.50 5.56 -1.99
CA ASP A 352 -1.49 6.35 -3.20
C ASP A 352 -1.71 5.35 -4.35
N PHE A 353 -2.83 5.50 -5.06
CA PHE A 353 -3.14 4.61 -6.18
C PHE A 353 -2.30 5.10 -7.35
N ASP A 354 -1.22 4.38 -7.65
CA ASP A 354 -0.67 4.46 -8.99
C ASP A 354 -1.59 3.64 -9.90
N ASP A 355 -2.55 4.33 -10.52
CA ASP A 355 -3.57 3.79 -11.43
C ASP A 355 -2.97 2.94 -12.57
N VAL A 356 -1.67 3.04 -12.82
CA VAL A 356 -0.97 2.36 -13.92
C VAL A 356 -0.51 0.95 -13.55
N HIS A 357 -0.40 0.59 -12.26
CA HIS A 357 0.34 -0.61 -11.85
C HIS A 357 -0.40 -1.64 -11.00
N ASN A 358 -1.64 -1.40 -10.55
CA ASN A 358 -2.30 -2.26 -9.55
C ASN A 358 -1.39 -2.55 -8.34
N LYS A 359 -0.44 -1.66 -8.05
CA LYS A 359 0.50 -1.77 -6.93
C LYS A 359 0.00 -0.86 -5.84
N VAL A 360 -0.06 -1.40 -4.63
CA VAL A 360 -0.32 -0.61 -3.44
C VAL A 360 1.02 -0.20 -2.87
N THR A 361 1.30 1.09 -2.91
CA THR A 361 2.52 1.67 -2.35
C THR A 361 2.32 1.89 -0.86
N ALA A 362 2.92 1.01 -0.06
CA ALA A 362 2.56 0.87 1.35
C ALA A 362 3.60 1.39 2.34
N ILE A 363 4.61 2.13 1.88
CA ILE A 363 5.59 2.75 2.77
C ILE A 363 5.91 4.12 2.18
N ASP A 364 5.90 5.14 3.04
CA ASP A 364 6.49 6.45 2.80
C ASP A 364 7.04 6.95 4.15
N PHE A 365 8.35 6.96 4.28
CA PHE A 365 9.03 7.74 5.30
C PHE A 365 10.00 8.72 4.66
N THR A 366 10.03 9.92 5.22
CA THR A 366 10.95 10.98 4.83
C THR A 366 12.30 10.76 5.48
N LEU A 367 13.36 11.23 4.83
CA LEU A 367 14.68 11.28 5.41
C LEU A 367 15.13 12.70 5.76
N PRO A 368 15.71 12.92 6.95
CA PRO A 368 15.68 12.01 8.10
C PRO A 368 14.24 11.81 8.61
N PRO A 369 13.94 10.75 9.38
CA PRO A 369 12.60 10.56 9.94
C PRO A 369 12.11 11.81 10.68
N SER A 370 10.90 12.23 10.36
CA SER A 370 10.31 13.49 10.82
C SER A 370 8.82 13.33 11.10
N GLU A 371 8.19 14.34 11.71
CA GLU A 371 6.75 14.36 11.92
C GLU A 371 5.92 14.34 10.63
N LYS A 372 6.56 14.53 9.47
CA LYS A 372 5.93 14.42 8.14
C LYS A 372 5.98 12.99 7.58
N SER A 373 6.68 12.06 8.24
CA SER A 373 6.71 10.66 7.80
C SER A 373 5.35 10.01 8.01
N HIS A 374 4.86 9.32 6.98
CA HIS A 374 3.52 8.71 7.01
C HIS A 374 3.55 7.26 7.48
N LEU A 375 4.59 6.51 7.13
CA LEU A 375 4.67 5.07 7.39
C LEU A 375 6.12 4.66 7.71
N LEU A 376 6.33 3.84 8.74
CA LEU A 376 7.67 3.34 9.11
C LEU A 376 7.63 1.85 9.45
N VAL A 377 8.46 1.05 8.77
CA VAL A 377 8.58 -0.40 9.05
C VAL A 377 9.82 -0.68 9.89
N LEU A 378 9.66 -1.48 10.94
CA LEU A 378 10.74 -1.79 11.88
C LEU A 378 10.86 -3.30 12.10
N PRO A 379 12.08 -3.85 12.19
CA PRO A 379 12.28 -5.25 12.59
C PRO A 379 11.97 -5.44 14.07
N LEU A 380 11.39 -6.59 14.43
CA LEU A 380 11.02 -6.91 15.80
C LEU A 380 12.05 -7.81 16.51
N PRO A 381 12.45 -7.49 17.76
CA PRO A 381 13.09 -8.44 18.68
C PRO A 381 12.25 -9.71 18.88
N LYS A 382 12.90 -10.84 19.13
CA LYS A 382 12.27 -12.18 19.22
C LYS A 382 11.07 -12.22 20.15
N LYS A 383 11.18 -11.62 21.34
CA LYS A 383 10.08 -11.53 22.32
C LYS A 383 8.80 -10.93 21.71
N TYR A 384 8.94 -9.85 20.94
CA TYR A 384 7.80 -9.17 20.32
C TYR A 384 7.36 -9.87 19.04
N ALA A 385 8.32 -10.41 18.27
CA ALA A 385 8.04 -11.22 17.10
C ALA A 385 7.14 -12.44 17.45
N GLU A 386 7.43 -13.12 18.57
CA GLU A 386 6.61 -14.23 19.07
C GLU A 386 5.21 -13.76 19.52
N ALA A 387 5.12 -12.63 20.24
CA ALA A 387 3.84 -12.10 20.71
C ALA A 387 2.89 -11.70 19.57
N PHE A 388 3.44 -11.16 18.46
CA PHE A 388 2.67 -10.76 17.29
C PHE A 388 2.64 -11.81 16.17
N ASN A 389 3.29 -12.97 16.36
CA ASN A 389 3.58 -13.92 15.28
C ASN A 389 4.12 -13.22 14.01
N ALA A 390 4.97 -12.21 14.17
CA ALA A 390 5.37 -11.26 13.14
C ALA A 390 6.88 -11.10 13.07
N THR A 391 7.42 -10.72 11.91
CA THR A 391 8.85 -10.38 11.76
C THR A 391 9.09 -8.88 11.84
N TYR A 392 8.13 -8.10 11.36
CA TYR A 392 8.22 -6.65 11.30
C TYR A 392 6.95 -5.99 11.85
N LEU A 393 7.08 -4.71 12.15
CA LEU A 393 6.00 -3.84 12.60
C LEU A 393 5.95 -2.62 11.68
N MET A 394 4.79 -2.34 11.10
CA MET A 394 4.55 -1.12 10.33
C MET A 394 3.76 -0.12 11.17
N LEU A 395 4.32 1.07 11.31
CA LEU A 395 3.72 2.22 11.97
C LEU A 395 3.10 3.12 10.91
N ASN A 396 1.87 3.58 11.11
CA ASN A 396 1.16 4.50 10.23
C ASN A 396 0.69 5.73 11.00
N PHE A 397 1.29 6.87 10.68
CA PHE A 397 1.13 8.15 11.34
C PHE A 397 -0.01 8.95 10.67
N VAL A 398 -1.16 9.04 11.34
CA VAL A 398 -2.40 9.67 10.84
C VAL A 398 -2.46 11.19 11.15
N GLY A 399 -1.40 11.77 11.71
CA GLY A 399 -1.33 13.20 12.00
C GLY A 399 0.03 13.69 12.50
N PRO A 400 0.22 15.02 12.58
CA PRO A 400 1.46 15.64 13.06
C PRO A 400 1.70 15.35 14.54
N HIS A 401 2.95 15.48 15.01
CA HIS A 401 3.37 15.30 16.42
C HIS A 401 3.12 13.89 17.01
N THR A 402 3.06 12.87 16.17
CA THR A 402 2.90 11.46 16.57
C THR A 402 4.22 10.77 16.95
N MET A 403 5.34 11.40 16.64
CA MET A 403 6.69 10.87 16.85
C MET A 403 7.62 11.97 17.35
N THR A 404 8.42 11.66 18.36
CA THR A 404 9.54 12.49 18.81
C THR A 404 10.84 11.88 18.30
N VAL A 405 11.68 12.69 17.66
CA VAL A 405 12.99 12.22 17.19
C VAL A 405 14.09 13.01 17.90
N LYS A 406 14.98 12.30 18.60
CA LYS A 406 16.10 12.86 19.35
C LYS A 406 17.41 12.47 18.69
N TYR A 407 18.26 13.45 18.42
CA TYR A 407 19.56 13.24 17.79
C TYR A 407 20.68 13.67 18.73
N ASP A 408 21.74 12.88 18.77
CA ASP A 408 23.01 13.29 19.34
C ASP A 408 23.61 14.42 18.49
N PRO A 409 23.81 15.63 19.04
CA PRO A 409 24.31 16.79 18.28
C PRO A 409 25.77 16.64 17.81
N SER A 410 26.50 15.63 18.27
CA SER A 410 27.82 15.27 17.73
C SER A 410 27.76 14.44 16.44
N LEU A 411 26.56 14.02 16.04
CA LEU A 411 26.28 13.45 14.72
C LEU A 411 25.92 14.57 13.73
N TYR A 412 25.71 14.23 12.44
CA TYR A 412 25.16 15.16 11.45
C TYR A 412 23.85 15.75 11.99
N THR A 413 23.57 17.03 11.75
CA THR A 413 22.29 17.58 12.22
C THR A 413 21.19 17.23 11.21
N PRO A 414 20.01 16.78 11.66
CA PRO A 414 18.86 16.55 10.78
C PRO A 414 18.50 17.78 9.96
N LYS A 415 18.74 18.98 10.50
CA LYS A 415 18.50 20.25 9.83
C LYS A 415 19.43 20.44 8.64
N GLU A 416 20.70 20.12 8.76
CA GLU A 416 21.66 20.16 7.65
C GLU A 416 21.22 19.21 6.53
N VAL A 417 20.97 17.94 6.85
CA VAL A 417 20.52 16.92 5.88
C VAL A 417 19.22 17.34 5.18
N THR A 418 18.22 17.79 5.95
CA THR A 418 16.94 18.29 5.41
C THR A 418 17.18 19.48 4.47
N SER A 419 18.05 20.42 4.86
CA SER A 419 18.33 21.61 4.06
C SER A 419 19.02 21.30 2.73
N GLU A 420 19.88 20.29 2.70
CA GLU A 420 20.53 19.85 1.46
C GLU A 420 19.53 19.19 0.53
N TRP A 421 18.71 18.25 1.02
CA TRP A 421 17.66 17.61 0.22
C TRP A 421 16.61 18.60 -0.31
N ILE A 422 16.22 19.61 0.49
CA ILE A 422 15.31 20.67 0.03
C ILE A 422 15.89 21.43 -1.16
N LYS A 423 17.20 21.71 -1.16
CA LYS A 423 17.87 22.37 -2.30
C LYS A 423 17.79 21.50 -3.55
N GLU A 424 17.94 20.18 -3.40
CA GLU A 424 17.90 19.27 -4.55
C GLU A 424 16.49 19.02 -5.07
N GLY A 425 15.51 18.86 -4.17
CA GLY A 425 14.12 18.54 -4.53
C GLY A 425 13.50 19.57 -5.47
N ALA A 426 13.81 20.85 -5.27
CA ALA A 426 13.38 21.93 -6.17
C ALA A 426 13.89 21.76 -7.61
N CYS A 427 15.04 21.10 -7.81
CA CYS A 427 15.57 20.77 -9.12
C CYS A 427 14.98 19.48 -9.69
N MET A 428 14.73 18.46 -8.84
CA MET A 428 14.30 17.14 -9.30
C MET A 428 12.88 17.13 -9.90
N GLY A 429 11.96 17.96 -9.40
CA GLY A 429 10.62 18.10 -9.99
C GLY A 429 10.65 18.50 -11.48
N PRO A 430 11.32 19.62 -11.84
CA PRO A 430 11.56 20.00 -13.24
C PRO A 430 12.28 18.94 -14.08
N ILE A 431 13.26 18.21 -13.49
CA ILE A 431 13.94 17.11 -14.18
C ILE A 431 12.99 15.95 -14.49
N LYS A 432 12.12 15.57 -13.55
CA LYS A 432 11.07 14.55 -13.77
C LYS A 432 10.16 14.93 -14.94
N SER A 433 9.73 16.19 -14.99
CA SER A 433 8.92 16.71 -16.11
C SER A 433 9.70 16.72 -17.45
N THR A 434 10.99 17.08 -17.42
CA THR A 434 11.86 17.07 -18.60
C THR A 434 12.02 15.65 -19.16
N LEU A 435 12.22 14.67 -18.29
CA LEU A 435 12.29 13.25 -18.66
C LEU A 435 10.99 12.77 -19.28
N MET A 436 9.85 13.01 -18.61
CA MET A 436 8.53 12.59 -19.07
C MET A 436 8.22 13.16 -20.47
N ASN A 437 8.37 14.47 -20.64
CA ASN A 437 8.14 15.13 -21.92
C ASN A 437 9.16 14.69 -22.98
N GLY A 438 10.42 14.49 -22.60
CA GLY A 438 11.47 14.00 -23.49
C GLY A 438 11.14 12.62 -24.05
N PHE A 439 10.76 11.67 -23.20
CA PHE A 439 10.35 10.34 -23.63
C PHE A 439 9.07 10.38 -24.48
N MET A 440 8.05 11.13 -24.06
CA MET A 440 6.82 11.30 -24.83
C MET A 440 7.08 11.83 -26.25
N ASN A 441 7.89 12.89 -26.38
CA ASN A 441 8.24 13.45 -27.68
C ASN A 441 9.03 12.43 -28.53
N ALA A 442 9.99 11.73 -27.94
CA ALA A 442 10.75 10.70 -28.65
C ALA A 442 9.86 9.54 -29.14
N PHE A 443 8.77 9.21 -28.43
CA PHE A 443 7.82 8.19 -28.86
C PHE A 443 6.83 8.69 -29.93
N LEU A 444 6.45 9.97 -29.89
CA LEU A 444 5.61 10.59 -30.92
C LEU A 444 6.34 10.76 -32.26
N GLU A 445 7.65 11.02 -32.21
CA GLU A 445 8.54 11.09 -33.37
C GLU A 445 8.93 9.70 -33.92
N PHE A 446 8.32 8.62 -33.42
CA PHE A 446 8.59 7.27 -33.90
C PHE A 446 8.00 7.09 -35.31
N GLU A 447 8.85 7.12 -36.32
CA GLU A 447 8.47 6.95 -37.73
C GLU A 447 8.35 5.46 -38.13
N GLU A 448 7.87 5.19 -39.35
CA GLU A 448 7.90 3.82 -39.92
C GLU A 448 9.33 3.26 -40.07
N SER A 449 10.33 4.14 -40.09
CA SER A 449 11.77 3.83 -40.19
C SER A 449 12.40 3.34 -38.87
N GLY A 450 11.67 3.39 -37.76
CA GLY A 450 12.13 2.96 -36.44
C GLY A 450 12.39 4.11 -35.47
N MET A 451 13.07 3.82 -34.37
CA MET A 451 13.30 4.79 -33.30
C MET A 451 14.35 5.85 -33.67
N ASN A 452 14.05 7.13 -33.41
CA ASN A 452 15.03 8.21 -33.50
C ASN A 452 16.02 8.17 -32.33
N ILE A 453 17.14 7.46 -32.52
CA ILE A 453 18.21 7.31 -31.51
C ILE A 453 18.77 8.69 -31.07
N THR A 454 18.83 9.65 -31.98
CA THR A 454 19.32 11.01 -31.69
C THR A 454 18.36 11.77 -30.77
N ALA A 455 17.05 11.52 -30.85
CA ALA A 455 16.08 12.09 -29.93
C ALA A 455 16.30 11.58 -28.49
N LEU A 456 16.69 10.31 -28.31
CA LEU A 456 17.02 9.78 -26.99
C LEU A 456 18.29 10.41 -26.40
N ASP A 457 19.34 10.62 -27.19
CA ASP A 457 20.57 11.28 -26.71
C ASP A 457 20.31 12.73 -26.28
N LYS A 458 19.43 13.45 -26.99
CA LYS A 458 19.00 14.81 -26.60
C LYS A 458 18.32 14.85 -25.23
N ILE A 459 17.61 13.79 -24.81
CA ILE A 459 17.03 13.71 -23.46
C ILE A 459 18.16 13.75 -22.42
N TYR A 460 19.23 12.99 -22.64
CA TYR A 460 20.40 12.98 -21.74
C TYR A 460 21.06 14.36 -21.64
N GLU A 461 21.34 15.00 -22.77
CA GLU A 461 21.95 16.33 -22.82
C GLU A 461 21.10 17.39 -22.10
N ASN A 462 19.78 17.36 -22.31
CA ASN A 462 18.86 18.29 -21.68
C ASN A 462 18.81 18.10 -20.15
N VAL A 463 18.76 16.86 -19.68
CA VAL A 463 18.77 16.54 -18.24
C VAL A 463 20.10 16.96 -17.62
N GLN A 464 21.23 16.65 -18.26
CA GLN A 464 22.55 17.06 -17.78
C GLN A 464 22.65 18.58 -17.64
N LYS A 465 22.26 19.33 -18.68
CA LYS A 465 22.27 20.80 -18.67
C LYS A 465 21.39 21.37 -17.56
N ASN A 466 20.20 20.80 -17.35
CA ASN A 466 19.30 21.25 -16.30
C ASN A 466 19.87 20.98 -14.89
N LEU A 467 20.56 19.86 -14.69
CA LEU A 467 21.26 19.57 -13.42
C LEU A 467 22.43 20.54 -13.19
N GLU A 468 23.19 20.87 -14.22
CA GLU A 468 24.27 21.87 -14.15
C GLU A 468 23.74 23.26 -13.79
N LEU A 469 22.60 23.68 -14.35
CA LEU A 469 21.92 24.93 -13.98
C LEU A 469 21.46 24.96 -12.53
N CYS A 470 21.20 23.80 -11.94
CA CYS A 470 20.89 23.65 -10.51
C CYS A 470 22.14 23.62 -9.61
N GLY A 471 23.34 23.81 -10.18
CA GLY A 471 24.60 23.83 -9.43
C GLY A 471 25.21 22.45 -9.18
N PHE A 472 24.71 21.40 -9.84
CA PHE A 472 25.30 20.06 -9.75
C PHE A 472 26.34 19.87 -10.85
N ASN A 473 27.61 19.69 -10.45
CA ASN A 473 28.65 19.25 -11.37
C ASN A 473 28.43 17.79 -11.75
N ALA A 474 27.65 17.62 -12.81
CA ALA A 474 27.25 16.34 -13.33
C ALA A 474 28.22 15.87 -14.44
N THR A 475 29.52 16.05 -14.23
CA THR A 475 30.53 15.47 -15.12
C THR A 475 30.45 13.96 -14.96
N SER A 476 29.84 13.31 -15.95
CA SER A 476 29.79 11.85 -16.03
C SER A 476 31.17 11.27 -15.75
N ALA A 477 31.26 10.38 -14.76
CA ALA A 477 32.40 9.48 -14.61
C ALA A 477 32.54 8.75 -15.95
N THR A 478 33.48 9.21 -16.76
CA THR A 478 33.66 8.78 -18.13
C THR A 478 34.37 7.44 -18.08
N THR A 479 33.67 6.39 -18.51
CA THR A 479 34.21 5.18 -19.14
C THR A 479 35.44 4.54 -18.46
N ASP A 480 35.24 3.73 -17.42
CA ASP A 480 36.16 2.62 -17.14
C ASP A 480 35.78 1.43 -18.06
N ASN A 481 36.35 1.44 -19.26
CA ASN A 481 36.49 0.24 -20.09
C ASN A 481 37.62 -0.62 -19.50
N SER A 482 37.32 -1.38 -18.45
CA SER A 482 38.19 -2.46 -17.98
C SER A 482 37.44 -3.31 -16.95
N THR A 483 37.04 -4.51 -17.35
CA THR A 483 36.39 -5.57 -16.54
C THR A 483 35.07 -5.18 -15.88
N GLN A 484 34.02 -5.98 -16.10
CA GLN A 484 32.74 -5.92 -15.37
C GLN A 484 32.92 -5.38 -13.94
N PRO A 485 32.43 -4.17 -13.63
CA PRO A 485 32.24 -3.79 -12.25
C PRO A 485 31.13 -4.71 -11.76
N LYS A 486 31.45 -5.62 -10.83
CA LYS A 486 30.44 -6.18 -9.95
C LYS A 486 29.62 -5.00 -9.45
N ASN A 487 28.32 -5.06 -9.71
CA ASN A 487 27.29 -4.25 -9.08
C ASN A 487 27.79 -3.61 -7.77
N PRO A 488 27.77 -2.28 -7.59
CA PRO A 488 27.58 -1.70 -6.28
C PRO A 488 26.08 -1.72 -5.95
N LEU A 489 25.38 -2.83 -6.24
CA LEU A 489 24.38 -3.29 -5.29
C LEU A 489 25.21 -3.98 -4.22
N LEU A 490 25.03 -3.59 -2.97
CA LEU A 490 25.42 -4.35 -1.78
C LEU A 490 25.08 -5.83 -2.03
N THR A 491 26.06 -6.57 -2.56
CA THR A 491 25.91 -7.98 -2.85
C THR A 491 26.27 -8.63 -1.54
N VAL A 492 25.26 -9.15 -0.85
CA VAL A 492 25.43 -9.95 0.36
C VAL A 492 26.27 -11.17 -0.03
N SER A 493 27.57 -11.10 0.20
CA SER A 493 28.43 -12.28 0.26
C SER A 493 28.03 -13.07 1.50
N THR A 494 27.12 -14.02 1.32
CA THR A 494 26.83 -15.08 2.29
C THR A 494 28.08 -15.95 2.41
N THR A 495 28.90 -15.62 3.39
CA THR A 495 30.01 -16.46 3.81
C THR A 495 29.65 -17.02 5.18
N SER A 496 29.10 -18.22 5.22
CA SER A 496 29.11 -19.05 6.42
C SER A 496 29.20 -20.52 6.02
N ASN A 497 30.45 -20.99 5.93
CA ASN A 497 30.78 -22.37 6.22
C ASN A 497 30.32 -22.68 7.66
N SER A 498 29.37 -23.59 7.81
CA SER A 498 29.21 -24.38 9.02
C SER A 498 28.62 -25.72 8.62
N GLN A 499 29.43 -26.75 8.86
CA GLN A 499 29.17 -28.15 8.57
C GLN A 499 27.95 -28.67 9.32
N SER A 500 27.19 -29.55 8.68
CA SER A 500 26.50 -30.66 9.36
C SER A 500 26.33 -31.84 8.37
N PRO A 501 26.37 -33.09 8.86
CA PRO A 501 26.77 -34.24 8.07
C PRO A 501 25.62 -34.90 7.28
N ALA A 502 26.08 -35.75 6.35
CA ALA A 502 25.35 -36.56 5.38
C ALA A 502 24.07 -37.25 5.86
N VAL A 503 23.09 -37.28 4.95
CA VAL A 503 22.32 -38.50 4.67
C VAL A 503 22.28 -38.72 3.16
N SER A 504 22.69 -39.93 2.81
CA SER A 504 22.88 -40.56 1.51
C SER A 504 21.63 -40.72 0.65
N GLY A 505 21.80 -40.58 -0.67
CA GLY A 505 20.84 -41.02 -1.69
C GLY A 505 21.28 -40.68 -3.12
N SER A 506 21.81 -41.70 -3.81
CA SER A 506 22.12 -41.83 -5.26
C SER A 506 21.25 -41.00 -6.23
N SER A 507 21.68 -40.53 -7.41
CA SER A 507 22.57 -41.11 -8.44
C SER A 507 22.91 -40.09 -9.56
N ILE A 508 24.18 -40.08 -10.00
CA ILE A 508 24.68 -40.16 -11.41
C ILE A 508 23.88 -39.35 -12.48
N SER A 509 24.42 -38.33 -13.19
CA SER A 509 25.60 -38.39 -14.05
C SER A 509 26.17 -36.98 -14.39
N ARG A 510 27.51 -36.91 -14.49
CA ARG A 510 28.27 -35.83 -15.14
C ARG A 510 28.29 -36.05 -16.65
N LYS A 511 28.19 -34.98 -17.46
CA LYS A 511 29.24 -34.57 -18.41
C LYS A 511 28.96 -33.25 -19.16
N LYS A 512 29.98 -32.39 -19.08
CA LYS A 512 30.59 -31.50 -20.09
C LYS A 512 29.86 -30.22 -20.55
N ASN A 513 30.46 -29.10 -20.10
CA ASN A 513 30.86 -27.92 -20.87
C ASN A 513 30.61 -27.98 -22.37
N ARG A 514 29.91 -26.97 -22.88
CA ARG A 514 30.29 -26.24 -24.10
C ARG A 514 29.72 -24.83 -24.04
N GLU A 515 30.65 -23.87 -24.04
CA GLU A 515 30.43 -22.50 -24.47
C GLU A 515 29.91 -22.50 -25.92
N GLY A 516 29.01 -21.58 -26.23
CA GLY A 516 28.43 -21.44 -27.56
C GLY A 516 27.54 -20.22 -27.64
N ILE A 517 28.16 -19.07 -27.91
CA ILE A 517 27.51 -17.85 -28.40
C ILE A 517 26.85 -18.16 -29.75
N CYS A 518 25.56 -17.85 -29.90
CA CYS A 518 24.90 -17.51 -31.17
C CYS A 518 23.43 -17.13 -30.90
N GLY A 519 23.07 -15.85 -31.10
CA GLY A 519 21.75 -15.49 -31.61
C GLY A 519 21.87 -15.13 -33.10
N PRO A 520 20.83 -14.57 -33.73
CA PRO A 520 19.41 -14.87 -33.60
C PRO A 520 18.76 -15.14 -34.98
N ALA A 521 17.75 -16.00 -35.08
CA ALA A 521 16.77 -15.94 -36.16
C ALA A 521 15.46 -16.66 -35.77
N PHE A 522 14.38 -15.91 -35.95
CA PHE A 522 12.96 -16.24 -35.80
C PHE A 522 12.53 -17.54 -36.48
N LEU A 523 11.44 -18.15 -35.96
CA LEU A 523 10.19 -18.32 -36.70
C LEU A 523 9.06 -18.83 -35.78
N VAL A 524 8.18 -17.91 -35.42
CA VAL A 524 6.78 -18.19 -35.09
C VAL A 524 6.07 -18.58 -36.38
N PRO A 525 5.21 -19.62 -36.35
CA PRO A 525 3.91 -19.48 -37.00
C PRO A 525 2.80 -20.10 -36.15
N LEU A 526 2.16 -19.31 -35.29
CA LEU A 526 0.89 -19.69 -34.65
C LEU A 526 -0.16 -18.58 -34.71
N ALA A 527 -0.04 -17.69 -35.69
CA ALA A 527 -1.09 -16.77 -36.07
C ALA A 527 -1.17 -16.83 -37.60
N LEU A 528 -2.11 -17.62 -38.12
CA LEU A 528 -2.78 -17.53 -39.43
C LEU A 528 -3.34 -18.91 -39.85
N ILE A 529 -4.41 -19.37 -39.18
CA ILE A 529 -5.58 -19.93 -39.89
C ILE A 529 -6.83 -19.50 -39.10
N PRO A 530 -7.51 -18.42 -39.53
CA PRO A 530 -8.86 -18.10 -39.11
C PRO A 530 -9.87 -18.76 -40.07
N VAL A 531 -11.14 -18.84 -39.67
CA VAL A 531 -12.27 -19.06 -40.58
C VAL A 531 -12.25 -20.39 -41.35
N TRP A 532 -12.80 -21.49 -40.81
CA TRP A 532 -13.43 -22.58 -41.61
C TRP A 532 -14.27 -23.58 -40.78
N MET A 533 -14.90 -23.15 -39.68
CA MET A 533 -15.93 -23.97 -39.00
C MET A 533 -17.19 -23.18 -38.66
N TRP A 534 -17.78 -22.52 -39.66
CA TRP A 534 -19.20 -22.23 -39.67
C TRP A 534 -19.75 -22.33 -41.10
N ARG A 535 -20.26 -23.53 -41.43
CA ARG A 535 -21.25 -23.94 -42.45
C ARG A 535 -20.81 -25.18 -43.24
N LYS A 536 -21.22 -26.36 -42.76
CA LYS A 536 -22.27 -27.20 -43.40
C LYS A 536 -22.47 -28.54 -42.64
N ARG A 537 -23.58 -28.60 -41.91
CA ARG A 537 -24.56 -29.69 -41.72
C ARG A 537 -24.10 -31.16 -41.72
N LYS A 538 -24.44 -31.86 -40.64
CA LYS A 538 -25.64 -32.71 -40.65
C LYS A 538 -26.55 -32.32 -39.49
#